data_AF-A0A0W0G1X1-F1
#
_entry.id   AF-A0A0W0G1X1-F1
#
_cell.length_a   1.000
_cell.length_b   1.000
_cell.length_c   1.000
_cell.angle_alpha   90.00
_cell.angle_beta   90.00
_cell.angle_gamma   90.00
#
_symmetry.space_group_name_H-M   'P 1'
#
loop_
_entity.id
_entity.type
_entity.pdbx_description
1 polymer ?
#
loop_
_entity_poly.entity_id
_entity_poly.type
_entity_poly.pdbx_seq_one_letter_code
_entity_poly.pdbx_strand_id
1 'polypeptide(L)'
;MTKDMFFKSILLIGILFSGSLILSNTAYLYLSVSYIQMLKDILLIGSVIFLGSTVTALHVLKYKDLEARVDALRNVHLSLLKITKVYESEAYDYPVQIQESIAELSTSIGAGITNFAATNLKGTNIPAPAPVAPKEAQHKTLPHALGRAATTAAKALQDANVSSEDKLGKGLALYAAGFEKISAARLHQDAVIQTNFLHPWQQTLNTSINVAMKARQAVRVSRLELDAAKQTLKNANPSRQEQARLEVENAEDDLVQKTEVAITLMKTVLENPEPLKNLNELAKAQLMFFAAAAEALSGVQGEIEELSVAAEGEYR
;
A
#
# COMPACT_ATOMS: atom_id res chain seq x y z
N MET A 1 64.13 -30.69 -25.04
CA MET A 1 64.00 -30.69 -23.57
C MET A 1 65.40 -30.85 -22.98
N THR A 2 65.93 -29.83 -22.32
CA THR A 2 67.30 -29.83 -21.78
C THR A 2 67.38 -30.71 -20.53
N LYS A 3 68.47 -31.49 -20.41
CA LYS A 3 68.66 -32.48 -19.33
C LYS A 3 68.53 -31.85 -17.93
N ASP A 4 68.88 -30.58 -17.77
CA ASP A 4 68.73 -29.83 -16.52
C ASP A 4 67.28 -29.69 -16.04
N MET A 5 66.31 -29.50 -16.94
CA MET A 5 64.91 -29.30 -16.55
C MET A 5 64.25 -30.60 -16.07
N PHE A 6 64.71 -31.75 -16.59
CA PHE A 6 64.25 -33.06 -16.18
C PHE A 6 64.72 -33.42 -14.76
N PHE A 7 66.01 -33.20 -14.46
CA PHE A 7 66.57 -33.52 -13.14
C PHE A 7 66.11 -32.56 -12.04
N LYS A 8 65.96 -31.26 -12.34
CA LYS A 8 65.66 -30.25 -11.32
C LYS A 8 64.17 -30.19 -10.93
N SER A 9 63.27 -30.51 -11.87
CA SER A 9 61.83 -30.34 -11.65
C SER A 9 61.07 -31.67 -11.72
N ILE A 10 61.24 -32.45 -12.79
CA ILE A 10 60.39 -33.63 -13.04
C ILE A 10 60.77 -34.80 -12.12
N LEU A 11 62.06 -35.08 -11.97
CA LEU A 11 62.53 -36.13 -11.06
C LEU A 11 62.14 -35.83 -9.60
N LEU A 12 62.27 -34.56 -9.19
CA LEU A 12 62.02 -34.14 -7.82
C LEU A 12 60.51 -34.20 -7.48
N ILE A 13 59.64 -33.80 -8.42
CA ILE A 13 58.19 -33.97 -8.29
C ILE A 13 57.80 -35.45 -8.27
N GLY A 14 58.42 -36.28 -9.12
CA GLY A 14 58.18 -37.73 -9.13
C GLY A 14 58.56 -38.42 -7.82
N ILE A 15 59.71 -38.03 -7.23
CA ILE A 15 60.17 -38.54 -5.93
C ILE A 15 59.23 -38.08 -4.81
N LEU A 16 58.81 -36.81 -4.80
CA LEU A 16 57.88 -36.30 -3.78
C LEU A 16 56.50 -36.96 -3.87
N PHE A 17 56.00 -37.19 -5.08
CA PHE A 17 54.72 -37.87 -5.30
C PHE A 17 54.78 -39.34 -4.87
N SER A 18 55.86 -40.05 -5.22
CA SER A 18 56.09 -41.43 -4.78
C SER A 18 56.28 -41.53 -3.26
N GLY A 19 57.01 -40.58 -2.67
CA GLY A 19 57.17 -40.47 -1.22
C GLY A 19 55.84 -40.22 -0.50
N SER A 20 54.97 -39.37 -1.05
CA SER A 20 53.62 -39.12 -0.53
C SER A 20 52.75 -40.39 -0.55
N LEU A 21 52.83 -41.17 -1.64
CA LEU A 21 52.11 -42.45 -1.74
C LEU A 21 52.62 -43.48 -0.71
N ILE A 22 53.94 -43.58 -0.52
CA ILE A 22 54.52 -44.50 0.47
C ILE A 22 54.16 -44.08 1.90
N LEU A 23 54.24 -42.78 2.23
CA LEU A 23 53.87 -42.28 3.56
C LEU A 23 52.38 -42.47 3.84
N SER A 24 51.53 -42.22 2.84
CA SER A 24 50.09 -42.49 2.94
C SER A 24 49.84 -43.97 3.19
N ASN A 25 50.44 -44.87 2.40
CA ASN A 25 50.25 -46.31 2.54
C ASN A 25 50.84 -46.86 3.85
N THR A 26 51.93 -46.26 4.35
CA THR A 26 52.52 -46.61 5.66
C THR A 26 51.64 -46.14 6.81
N ALA A 27 51.01 -44.95 6.70
CA ALA A 27 50.04 -44.49 7.69
C ALA A 27 48.83 -45.43 7.77
N TYR A 28 48.35 -45.97 6.64
CA TYR A 28 47.28 -46.99 6.63
C TYR A 28 47.65 -48.30 7.36
N LEU A 29 48.94 -48.66 7.42
CA LEU A 29 49.40 -49.86 8.14
C LEU A 29 49.51 -49.66 9.66
N TYR A 30 49.64 -48.41 10.13
CA TYR A 30 49.72 -48.08 11.57
C TYR A 30 48.39 -47.62 12.17
N LEU A 31 47.42 -47.22 11.35
CA LEU A 31 46.06 -46.95 11.81
C LEU A 31 45.28 -48.28 11.90
N SER A 32 44.87 -48.67 13.10
CA SER A 32 43.94 -49.80 13.26
C SER A 32 42.59 -49.48 12.61
N VAL A 33 41.89 -50.51 12.13
CA VAL A 33 40.54 -50.39 11.53
C VAL A 33 39.59 -49.61 12.45
N SER A 34 39.72 -49.79 13.77
CA SER A 34 38.92 -49.08 14.79
C SER A 34 39.15 -47.56 14.81
N TYR A 35 40.39 -47.10 14.60
CA TYR A 35 40.71 -45.66 14.61
C TYR A 35 40.24 -44.96 13.31
N ILE A 36 40.29 -45.66 12.18
CA ILE A 36 39.72 -45.18 10.90
C ILE A 36 38.19 -45.08 11.00
N GLN A 37 37.54 -46.08 11.60
CA GLN A 37 36.10 -46.06 11.82
C GLN A 37 35.70 -44.91 12.75
N MET A 38 36.44 -44.69 13.86
CA MET A 38 36.22 -43.58 14.77
C MET A 38 36.36 -42.21 14.09
N LEU A 39 37.39 -42.00 13.25
CA LEU A 39 37.56 -40.75 12.48
C LEU A 39 36.44 -40.54 11.47
N LYS A 40 35.99 -41.61 10.79
CA LYS A 40 34.83 -41.56 9.88
C LYS A 40 33.56 -41.18 10.62
N ASP A 41 33.32 -41.77 11.79
CA ASP A 41 32.11 -41.51 12.57
C ASP A 41 32.13 -40.08 13.14
N ILE A 42 33.28 -39.58 13.61
CA ILE A 42 33.43 -38.17 14.04
C ILE A 42 33.23 -37.18 12.89
N LEU A 43 33.75 -37.49 11.68
CA LEU A 43 33.57 -36.65 10.50
C LEU A 43 32.11 -36.68 9.99
N LEU A 44 31.46 -37.84 10.07
CA LEU A 44 30.04 -38.01 9.73
C LEU A 44 29.14 -37.25 10.71
N ILE A 45 29.39 -37.36 12.02
CA ILE A 45 28.66 -36.63 13.05
C ILE A 45 28.88 -35.12 12.90
N GLY A 46 30.12 -34.68 12.69
CA GLY A 46 30.45 -33.28 12.45
C GLY A 46 29.77 -32.70 11.21
N SER A 47 29.72 -33.46 10.11
CA SER A 47 29.02 -33.04 8.89
C SER A 47 27.50 -33.02 9.04
N VAL A 48 26.89 -33.98 9.75
CA VAL A 48 25.45 -33.98 10.06
C VAL A 48 25.07 -32.83 10.99
N ILE A 49 25.89 -32.52 12.00
CA ILE A 49 25.67 -31.37 12.89
C ILE A 49 25.85 -30.06 12.13
N PHE A 50 26.85 -29.96 11.26
CA PHE A 50 27.09 -28.77 10.43
C PHE A 50 25.98 -28.57 9.38
N LEU A 51 25.52 -29.64 8.72
CA LEU A 51 24.36 -29.61 7.83
C LEU A 51 23.07 -29.27 8.59
N GLY A 52 22.84 -29.85 9.77
CA GLY A 52 21.70 -29.51 10.62
C GLY A 52 21.71 -28.06 11.07
N SER A 53 22.88 -27.53 11.46
CA SER A 53 23.07 -26.14 11.88
C SER A 53 22.90 -25.14 10.72
N THR A 54 23.34 -25.51 9.53
CA THR A 54 23.20 -24.67 8.32
C THR A 54 21.78 -24.69 7.76
N VAL A 55 21.08 -25.83 7.81
CA VAL A 55 19.67 -25.95 7.42
C VAL A 55 18.77 -25.18 8.38
N THR A 56 19.00 -25.27 9.69
CA THR A 56 18.27 -24.47 10.68
C THR A 56 18.55 -22.97 10.51
N ALA A 57 19.79 -22.56 10.28
CA ALA A 57 20.12 -21.17 9.97
C ALA A 57 19.41 -20.66 8.70
N LEU A 58 19.32 -21.49 7.65
CA LEU A 58 18.62 -21.15 6.41
C LEU A 58 17.11 -20.99 6.63
N HIS A 59 16.48 -21.85 7.45
CA HIS A 59 15.07 -21.70 7.82
C HIS A 59 14.81 -20.44 8.63
N VAL A 60 15.70 -20.11 9.58
CA VAL A 60 15.59 -18.88 10.37
C VAL A 60 15.71 -17.64 9.48
N LEU A 61 16.62 -17.66 8.50
CA LEU A 61 16.78 -16.55 7.55
C LEU A 61 15.53 -16.36 6.69
N LYS A 62 14.98 -17.45 6.13
CA LYS A 62 13.73 -17.40 5.34
C LYS A 62 12.54 -16.88 6.14
N TYR A 63 12.43 -17.27 7.41
CA TYR A 63 11.39 -16.77 8.30
C TYR A 63 11.53 -15.26 8.56
N LYS A 64 12.74 -14.79 8.86
CA LYS A 64 13.00 -13.35 9.08
C LYS A 64 12.72 -12.48 7.85
N ASP A 65 13.06 -12.96 6.66
CA ASP A 65 12.73 -12.26 5.41
C ASP A 65 11.21 -12.11 5.24
N LEU A 66 10.48 -13.20 5.51
CA LEU A 66 9.03 -13.22 5.44
C LEU A 66 8.39 -12.22 6.41
N GLU A 67 8.90 -12.15 7.64
CA GLU A 67 8.48 -11.15 8.63
C GLU A 67 8.70 -9.71 8.15
N ALA A 68 9.89 -9.42 7.63
CA ALA A 68 10.23 -8.09 7.13
C ALA A 68 9.31 -7.66 5.97
N ARG A 69 8.98 -8.59 5.07
CA ARG A 69 8.05 -8.35 3.96
C ARG A 69 6.62 -8.07 4.44
N VAL A 70 6.14 -8.80 5.44
CA VAL A 70 4.80 -8.56 6.02
C VAL A 70 4.76 -7.22 6.76
N ASP A 71 5.82 -6.85 7.49
CA ASP A 71 5.92 -5.53 8.13
C ASP A 71 5.92 -4.40 7.11
N ALA A 72 6.67 -4.56 6.01
CA ALA A 72 6.65 -3.61 4.91
C ALA A 72 5.25 -3.48 4.30
N LEU A 73 4.56 -4.60 4.05
CA LEU A 73 3.19 -4.59 3.52
C LEU A 73 2.21 -3.87 4.46
N ARG A 74 2.30 -4.12 5.77
CA ARG A 74 1.50 -3.41 6.78
C ARG A 74 1.77 -1.91 6.76
N ASN A 75 3.04 -1.51 6.67
CA ASN A 75 3.43 -0.11 6.61
C ASN A 75 2.92 0.58 5.34
N VAL A 76 2.91 -0.12 4.19
CA VAL A 76 2.29 0.37 2.95
C VAL A 76 0.80 0.65 3.18
N HIS A 77 0.08 -0.29 3.82
CA HIS A 77 -1.34 -0.11 4.10
C HIS A 77 -1.60 1.11 4.99
N LEU A 78 -0.85 1.23 6.10
CA LEU A 78 -1.00 2.34 7.04
C LEU A 78 -0.65 3.70 6.42
N SER A 79 0.45 3.75 5.65
CA SER A 79 0.93 5.00 5.05
C SER A 79 -0.06 5.55 4.03
N LEU A 80 -0.60 4.68 3.17
CA LEU A 80 -1.59 5.09 2.17
C LEU A 80 -2.92 5.45 2.81
N LEU A 81 -3.37 4.68 3.81
CA LEU A 81 -4.62 4.92 4.52
C LEU A 81 -4.61 6.25 5.30
N LYS A 82 -3.46 6.63 5.87
CA LYS A 82 -3.29 7.89 6.61
C LYS A 82 -3.72 9.11 5.78
N ILE A 83 -3.44 9.10 4.47
CA ILE A 83 -3.77 10.21 3.58
C ILE A 83 -5.16 10.01 2.98
N THR A 84 -5.44 8.82 2.46
CA THR A 84 -6.68 8.55 1.73
C THR A 84 -7.93 8.53 2.61
N LYS A 85 -7.80 8.36 3.93
CA LYS A 85 -8.94 8.54 4.86
C LYS A 85 -9.63 9.90 4.75
N VAL A 86 -8.93 10.89 4.20
CA VAL A 86 -9.51 12.19 3.90
C VAL A 86 -10.81 12.10 3.07
N TYR A 87 -10.91 11.11 2.17
CA TYR A 87 -12.10 10.88 1.34
C TYR A 87 -13.33 10.42 2.15
N GLU A 88 -13.20 10.06 3.44
CA GLU A 88 -14.35 9.77 4.33
C GLU A 88 -15.11 11.03 4.74
N SER A 89 -14.45 12.20 4.68
CA SER A 89 -15.01 13.48 5.09
C SER A 89 -15.12 14.40 3.89
N GLU A 90 -16.33 14.70 3.44
CA GLU A 90 -16.61 15.55 2.26
C GLU A 90 -15.88 16.92 2.29
N ALA A 91 -15.75 17.55 3.46
CA ALA A 91 -15.21 18.91 3.62
C ALA A 91 -13.68 19.03 3.56
N TYR A 92 -12.98 18.04 3.03
CA TYR A 92 -11.53 17.99 3.11
C TYR A 92 -10.77 18.96 2.22
N ASP A 93 -11.36 19.36 1.10
CA ASP A 93 -10.83 20.36 0.18
C ASP A 93 -11.44 21.74 0.43
N TYR A 94 -12.33 21.85 1.41
CA TYR A 94 -13.11 23.04 1.67
C TYR A 94 -12.26 24.10 2.39
N PRO A 95 -12.30 25.39 1.96
CA PRO A 95 -11.52 26.45 2.59
C PRO A 95 -11.89 26.65 4.06
N VAL A 96 -10.91 26.52 4.96
CA VAL A 96 -11.13 26.59 6.42
C VAL A 96 -11.33 28.01 6.94
N GLN A 97 -10.99 29.03 6.16
CA GLN A 97 -11.11 30.45 6.52
C GLN A 97 -12.46 31.06 6.13
N ILE A 98 -13.28 30.37 5.35
CA ILE A 98 -14.55 30.89 4.85
C ILE A 98 -15.66 30.57 5.86
N GLN A 99 -16.24 31.60 6.46
CA GLN A 99 -17.53 31.50 7.15
C GLN A 99 -18.63 31.79 6.13
N GLU A 100 -19.28 30.75 5.59
CA GLU A 100 -20.45 30.95 4.73
C GLU A 100 -21.61 31.54 5.55
N SER A 101 -22.20 32.61 5.03
CA SER A 101 -23.43 33.16 5.58
C SER A 101 -24.61 32.23 5.29
N ILE A 102 -25.61 32.19 6.18
CA ILE A 102 -26.84 31.39 6.00
C ILE A 102 -27.57 31.79 4.69
N ALA A 103 -27.40 33.03 4.23
CA ALA A 103 -27.94 33.52 2.97
C ALA A 103 -27.29 32.83 1.76
N GLU A 104 -25.97 32.68 1.73
CA GLU A 104 -25.22 31.97 0.68
C GLU A 104 -25.51 30.46 0.66
N LEU A 105 -25.79 29.88 1.84
CA LEU A 105 -26.17 28.49 1.98
C LEU A 105 -27.57 28.17 1.40
N SER A 106 -28.43 29.19 1.25
CA SER A 106 -29.81 29.02 0.79
C SER A 106 -29.97 29.01 -0.74
N THR A 107 -29.01 29.58 -1.47
CA THR A 107 -28.92 29.52 -2.92
C THR A 107 -28.32 28.18 -3.33
N SER A 108 -29.17 27.17 -3.54
CA SER A 108 -28.75 25.95 -4.23
C SER A 108 -28.26 26.30 -5.63
N ILE A 109 -27.14 25.70 -6.05
CA ILE A 109 -26.53 25.91 -7.38
C ILE A 109 -27.60 25.65 -8.46
N GLY A 110 -28.43 24.63 -8.28
CA GLY A 110 -29.54 24.30 -9.18
C GLY A 110 -30.58 25.41 -9.35
N ALA A 111 -31.08 26.03 -8.28
CA ALA A 111 -32.17 27.02 -8.39
C ALA A 111 -31.70 28.38 -8.97
N GLY A 112 -30.48 28.80 -8.64
CA GLY A 112 -29.88 30.03 -9.18
C GLY A 112 -29.55 29.91 -10.67
N ILE A 113 -29.03 28.76 -11.10
CA ILE A 113 -28.71 28.50 -12.49
C ILE A 113 -29.97 28.28 -13.32
N THR A 114 -31.00 27.55 -12.88
CA THR A 114 -32.21 27.33 -13.71
C THR A 114 -32.89 28.66 -14.11
N ASN A 115 -33.04 29.60 -13.17
CA ASN A 115 -33.64 30.91 -13.48
C ASN A 115 -32.75 31.78 -14.39
N PHE A 116 -31.43 31.69 -14.26
CA PHE A 116 -30.49 32.43 -15.10
C PHE A 116 -30.33 31.80 -16.49
N ALA A 117 -30.15 30.47 -16.55
CA ALA A 117 -30.00 29.67 -17.76
C ALA A 117 -31.23 29.77 -18.68
N ALA A 118 -32.44 29.70 -18.11
CA ALA A 118 -33.68 29.89 -18.87
C ALA A 118 -33.79 31.28 -19.52
N THR A 119 -33.11 32.29 -18.94
CA THR A 119 -33.15 33.68 -19.40
C THR A 119 -31.98 34.03 -20.33
N ASN A 120 -30.78 33.47 -20.10
CA ASN A 120 -29.52 33.92 -20.71
C ASN A 120 -28.77 32.86 -21.56
N LEU A 121 -29.10 31.56 -21.49
CA LEU A 121 -28.48 30.52 -22.34
C LEU A 121 -29.28 30.23 -23.62
N LYS A 122 -30.17 31.14 -24.01
CA LYS A 122 -30.91 31.05 -25.28
C LYS A 122 -29.93 31.29 -26.45
N GLY A 123 -29.53 30.22 -27.13
CA GLY A 123 -28.66 30.29 -28.31
C GLY A 123 -27.25 29.71 -28.18
N THR A 124 -26.89 29.08 -27.05
CA THR A 124 -25.63 28.33 -26.88
C THR A 124 -25.85 26.82 -27.07
N ASN A 125 -24.79 26.07 -27.39
CA ASN A 125 -24.85 24.61 -27.63
C ASN A 125 -24.98 23.76 -26.34
N ILE A 126 -25.24 24.38 -25.19
CA ILE A 126 -25.30 23.72 -23.88
C ILE A 126 -26.79 23.47 -23.53
N PRO A 127 -27.21 22.22 -23.24
CA PRO A 127 -28.59 21.94 -22.85
C PRO A 127 -29.01 22.72 -21.60
N ALA A 128 -30.16 23.41 -21.66
CA ALA A 128 -30.74 24.10 -20.51
C ALA A 128 -31.17 23.09 -19.42
N PRO A 129 -30.77 23.24 -18.14
CA PRO A 129 -31.12 22.30 -17.08
C PRO A 129 -32.61 22.40 -16.70
N ALA A 130 -33.24 21.25 -16.41
CA ALA A 130 -34.63 21.17 -15.94
C ALA A 130 -34.79 21.74 -14.51
N PRO A 131 -35.97 22.25 -14.11
CA PRO A 131 -36.18 22.80 -12.77
C PRO A 131 -36.13 21.71 -11.70
N VAL A 132 -35.19 21.80 -10.77
CA VAL A 132 -35.05 20.84 -9.66
C VAL A 132 -35.67 21.42 -8.39
N ALA A 133 -36.51 20.63 -7.71
CA ALA A 133 -37.13 20.98 -6.44
C ALA A 133 -36.08 21.13 -5.32
N PRO A 134 -36.21 22.11 -4.40
CA PRO A 134 -35.18 22.38 -3.40
C PRO A 134 -35.31 21.46 -2.18
N LYS A 135 -34.35 20.55 -1.97
CA LYS A 135 -33.96 19.95 -0.67
C LYS A 135 -32.87 18.87 -0.81
N GLU A 136 -31.67 19.22 -1.27
CA GLU A 136 -30.50 18.39 -0.96
C GLU A 136 -29.60 19.14 0.01
N ALA A 137 -29.07 18.42 1.00
CA ALA A 137 -28.16 18.98 1.98
C ALA A 137 -26.98 19.61 1.24
N GLN A 138 -26.69 20.87 1.52
CA GLN A 138 -25.65 21.62 0.81
C GLN A 138 -24.31 20.88 0.93
N HIS A 139 -23.79 20.41 -0.21
CA HIS A 139 -22.49 19.77 -0.25
C HIS A 139 -21.37 20.78 0.02
N LYS A 140 -20.43 20.39 0.87
CA LYS A 140 -19.29 21.17 1.32
C LYS A 140 -18.03 20.65 0.67
N THR A 141 -17.92 20.81 -0.64
CA THR A 141 -16.66 20.61 -1.37
C THR A 141 -16.23 21.91 -2.05
N LEU A 142 -14.94 22.02 -2.36
CA LEU A 142 -14.41 23.18 -3.08
C LEU A 142 -15.12 23.44 -4.43
N PRO A 143 -15.39 22.42 -5.28
CA PRO A 143 -16.16 22.63 -6.51
C PRO A 143 -17.55 23.23 -6.26
N HIS A 144 -18.27 22.75 -5.24
CA HIS A 144 -19.58 23.34 -4.90
C HIS A 144 -19.44 24.78 -4.42
N ALA A 145 -18.42 25.09 -3.60
CA ALA A 145 -18.18 26.46 -3.11
C ALA A 145 -17.93 27.44 -4.27
N LEU A 146 -17.09 27.05 -5.24
CA LEU A 146 -16.79 27.84 -6.43
C LEU A 146 -18.03 28.06 -7.30
N GLY A 147 -18.81 27.00 -7.54
CA GLY A 147 -20.07 27.11 -8.28
C GLY A 147 -21.08 28.06 -7.61
N ARG A 148 -21.20 27.98 -6.29
CA ARG A 148 -22.07 28.89 -5.51
C ARG A 148 -21.60 30.33 -5.58
N ALA A 149 -20.32 30.59 -5.34
CA ALA A 149 -19.76 31.94 -5.37
C ALA A 149 -19.98 32.59 -6.75
N ALA A 150 -19.74 31.85 -7.83
CA ALA A 150 -19.98 32.33 -9.19
C ALA A 150 -21.47 32.57 -9.48
N THR A 151 -22.36 31.70 -9.00
CA THR A 151 -23.82 31.88 -9.13
C THR A 151 -24.30 33.15 -8.40
N THR A 152 -23.86 33.35 -7.16
CA THR A 152 -24.20 34.54 -6.37
C THR A 152 -23.67 35.81 -7.01
N ALA A 153 -22.45 35.79 -7.52
CA ALA A 153 -21.86 36.93 -8.22
C ALA A 153 -22.60 37.26 -9.53
N ALA A 154 -22.94 36.26 -10.34
CA ALA A 154 -23.72 36.46 -11.56
C ALA A 154 -25.10 37.07 -11.27
N LYS A 155 -25.78 36.57 -10.22
CA LYS A 155 -27.06 37.12 -9.77
C LYS A 155 -26.94 38.57 -9.28
N ALA A 156 -25.90 38.89 -8.50
CA ALA A 156 -25.68 40.25 -8.01
C ALA A 156 -25.49 41.25 -9.15
N LEU A 157 -24.80 40.88 -10.22
CA LEU A 157 -24.67 41.72 -11.42
C LEU A 157 -25.99 41.87 -12.18
N GLN A 158 -26.77 40.79 -12.28
CA GLN A 158 -28.10 40.83 -12.88
C GLN A 158 -29.06 41.75 -12.10
N ASP A 159 -29.10 41.62 -10.78
CA ASP A 159 -29.97 42.42 -9.89
C ASP A 159 -29.57 43.91 -9.91
N ALA A 160 -28.31 44.22 -10.19
CA ALA A 160 -27.80 45.58 -10.33
C ALA A 160 -28.17 46.24 -11.67
N ASN A 161 -28.93 45.56 -12.56
CA ASN A 161 -29.30 46.07 -13.89
C ASN A 161 -28.08 46.51 -14.73
N VAL A 162 -26.91 45.86 -14.53
CA VAL A 162 -25.83 45.93 -15.51
C VAL A 162 -26.43 45.48 -16.84
N SER A 163 -26.16 46.22 -17.93
CA SER A 163 -26.90 46.15 -19.21
C SER A 163 -27.13 44.72 -19.73
N SER A 164 -28.02 44.56 -20.73
CA SER A 164 -28.27 43.28 -21.42
C SER A 164 -27.04 42.62 -22.06
N GLU A 165 -25.88 43.30 -22.02
CA GLU A 165 -24.59 42.84 -22.51
C GLU A 165 -23.57 42.59 -21.38
N ASP A 166 -24.02 42.24 -20.16
CA ASP A 166 -23.12 41.85 -19.08
C ASP A 166 -22.40 40.52 -19.39
N LYS A 167 -21.27 40.64 -20.09
CA LYS A 167 -20.38 39.54 -20.46
C LYS A 167 -19.77 38.87 -19.23
N LEU A 168 -19.51 39.63 -18.16
CA LEU A 168 -18.98 39.09 -16.91
C LEU A 168 -20.03 38.22 -16.20
N GLY A 169 -21.26 38.70 -16.09
CA GLY A 169 -22.38 37.91 -15.55
C GLY A 169 -22.62 36.62 -16.35
N LYS A 170 -22.56 36.68 -17.68
CA LYS A 170 -22.64 35.50 -18.55
C LYS A 170 -21.48 34.53 -18.33
N GLY A 171 -20.24 35.03 -18.25
CA GLY A 171 -19.05 34.23 -17.97
C GLY A 171 -19.09 33.54 -16.61
N LEU A 172 -19.54 34.25 -15.56
CA LEU A 172 -19.72 33.70 -14.22
C LEU A 172 -20.79 32.58 -14.18
N ALA A 173 -21.87 32.74 -14.93
CA ALA A 173 -22.90 31.71 -15.03
C ALA A 173 -22.42 30.46 -15.80
N LEU A 174 -21.66 30.64 -16.88
CA LEU A 174 -21.02 29.53 -17.61
C LEU A 174 -20.02 28.79 -16.71
N TYR A 175 -19.22 29.53 -15.95
CA TYR A 175 -18.30 28.97 -14.96
C TYR A 175 -19.04 28.15 -13.90
N ALA A 176 -20.11 28.71 -13.32
CA ALA A 176 -20.95 27.99 -12.35
C ALA A 176 -21.53 26.70 -12.95
N ALA A 177 -22.02 26.74 -14.19
CA ALA A 177 -22.58 25.57 -14.88
C ALA A 177 -21.54 24.47 -15.14
N GLY A 178 -20.29 24.82 -15.46
CA GLY A 178 -19.20 23.84 -15.55
C GLY A 178 -18.91 23.19 -14.20
N PHE A 179 -18.89 23.99 -13.13
CA PHE A 179 -18.61 23.51 -11.78
C PHE A 179 -19.72 22.61 -11.21
N GLU A 180 -20.96 22.70 -11.69
CA GLU A 180 -22.01 21.72 -11.34
C GLU A 180 -21.59 20.30 -11.76
N LYS A 181 -21.10 20.12 -13.00
CA LYS A 181 -20.62 18.82 -13.50
C LYS A 181 -19.41 18.33 -12.70
N ILE A 182 -18.46 19.22 -12.40
CA ILE A 182 -17.25 18.90 -11.63
C ILE A 182 -17.63 18.48 -10.20
N SER A 183 -18.60 19.17 -9.61
CA SER A 183 -19.06 18.91 -8.24
C SER A 183 -19.77 17.57 -8.11
N ALA A 184 -20.64 17.21 -9.07
CA ALA A 184 -21.24 15.88 -9.13
C ALA A 184 -20.19 14.78 -9.35
N ALA A 185 -19.22 15.00 -10.24
CA ALA A 185 -18.12 14.08 -10.47
C ALA A 185 -17.26 13.88 -9.22
N ARG A 186 -17.08 14.93 -8.40
CA ARG A 186 -16.35 14.85 -7.13
C ARG A 186 -17.07 13.98 -6.12
N LEU A 187 -18.38 14.16 -5.92
CA LEU A 187 -19.15 13.31 -5.02
C LEU A 187 -19.11 11.84 -5.45
N HIS A 188 -19.19 11.59 -6.77
CA HIS A 188 -19.07 10.25 -7.32
C HIS A 188 -17.68 9.65 -7.05
N GLN A 189 -16.61 10.42 -7.27
CA GLN A 189 -15.24 10.00 -6.96
C GLN A 189 -15.11 9.59 -5.49
N ASP A 190 -15.54 10.46 -4.58
CA ASP A 190 -15.40 10.23 -3.14
C ASP A 190 -16.18 8.96 -2.72
N ALA A 191 -17.41 8.79 -3.21
CA ALA A 191 -18.22 7.60 -2.95
C ALA A 191 -17.55 6.31 -3.46
N VAL A 192 -17.03 6.32 -4.68
CA VAL A 192 -16.34 5.16 -5.27
C VAL A 192 -15.05 4.83 -4.52
N ILE A 193 -14.28 5.84 -4.11
CA ILE A 193 -13.05 5.64 -3.33
C ILE A 193 -13.39 5.05 -1.96
N GLN A 194 -14.44 5.53 -1.29
CA GLN A 194 -14.87 4.96 0.00
C GLN A 194 -15.22 3.47 -0.13
N THR A 195 -16.05 3.11 -1.11
CA THR A 195 -16.58 1.75 -1.23
C THR A 195 -15.56 0.77 -1.79
N ASN A 196 -14.78 1.16 -2.80
CA ASN A 196 -13.97 0.24 -3.60
C ASN A 196 -12.48 0.26 -3.21
N PHE A 197 -12.04 1.30 -2.50
CA PHE A 197 -10.66 1.38 -2.02
C PHE A 197 -10.59 1.40 -0.48
N LEU A 198 -11.20 2.37 0.20
CA LEU A 198 -11.01 2.54 1.64
C LEU A 198 -11.52 1.34 2.45
N HIS A 199 -12.76 0.91 2.22
CA HIS A 199 -13.33 -0.21 2.98
C HIS A 199 -12.53 -1.51 2.78
N PRO A 200 -12.25 -1.99 1.54
CA PRO A 200 -11.48 -3.22 1.33
C PRO A 200 -10.03 -3.11 1.84
N TRP A 201 -9.41 -1.93 1.71
CA TRP A 201 -8.05 -1.70 2.20
C TRP A 201 -7.97 -1.76 3.73
N GLN A 202 -8.93 -1.15 4.43
CA GLN A 202 -9.07 -1.26 5.89
C GLN A 202 -9.38 -2.69 6.32
N GLN A 203 -10.25 -3.39 5.58
CA GLN A 203 -10.59 -4.79 5.85
C GLN A 203 -9.35 -5.67 5.79
N THR A 204 -8.57 -5.60 4.70
CA THR A 204 -7.31 -6.37 4.53
C THR A 204 -6.34 -6.13 5.68
N LEU A 205 -6.22 -4.88 6.13
CA LEU A 205 -5.37 -4.51 7.27
C LEU A 205 -5.86 -5.12 8.59
N ASN A 206 -7.16 -5.04 8.87
CA ASN A 206 -7.75 -5.42 10.14
C ASN A 206 -7.98 -6.94 10.29
N THR A 207 -8.08 -7.66 9.18
CA THR A 207 -8.28 -9.12 9.14
C THR A 207 -6.99 -9.84 8.79
N SER A 208 -6.64 -9.94 7.51
CA SER A 208 -5.56 -10.78 6.99
C SER A 208 -4.20 -10.40 7.57
N ILE A 209 -3.85 -9.11 7.51
CA ILE A 209 -2.56 -8.63 8.03
C ILE A 209 -2.51 -8.78 9.56
N ASN A 210 -3.58 -8.39 10.27
CA ASN A 210 -3.63 -8.49 11.72
C ASN A 210 -3.52 -9.94 12.23
N VAL A 211 -4.15 -10.90 11.54
CA VAL A 211 -4.04 -12.33 11.86
C VAL A 211 -2.60 -12.82 11.70
N ALA A 212 -1.90 -12.43 10.63
CA ALA A 212 -0.49 -12.75 10.46
C ALA A 212 0.40 -12.10 11.54
N MET A 213 0.12 -10.86 11.94
CA MET A 213 0.83 -10.19 13.05
C MET A 213 0.63 -10.93 14.39
N LYS A 214 -0.59 -11.38 14.69
CA LYS A 214 -0.89 -12.16 15.89
C LYS A 214 -0.17 -13.51 15.88
N ALA A 215 -0.13 -14.20 14.74
CA ALA A 215 0.59 -15.46 14.61
C ALA A 215 2.10 -15.31 14.85
N ARG A 216 2.72 -14.25 14.32
CA ARG A 216 4.13 -13.92 14.60
C ARG A 216 4.38 -13.63 16.07
N GLN A 217 3.49 -12.89 16.70
CA GLN A 217 3.57 -12.63 18.14
C GLN A 217 3.43 -13.93 18.95
N ALA A 218 2.59 -14.88 18.53
CA ALA A 218 2.48 -16.19 19.15
C ALA A 218 3.78 -17.01 19.02
N VAL A 219 4.47 -16.98 17.88
CA VAL A 219 5.80 -17.59 17.70
C VAL A 219 6.83 -16.97 18.64
N ARG A 220 6.81 -15.64 18.81
CA ARG A 220 7.71 -14.95 19.75
C ARG A 220 7.46 -15.42 21.18
N VAL A 221 6.20 -15.59 21.56
CA VAL A 221 5.81 -16.08 22.90
C VAL A 221 6.25 -17.52 23.09
N SER A 222 6.01 -18.43 22.14
CA SER A 222 6.40 -19.84 22.27
C SER A 222 7.91 -20.05 22.32
N ARG A 223 8.71 -19.17 21.69
CA ARG A 223 10.17 -19.16 21.88
C ARG A 223 10.56 -18.87 23.33
N LEU A 224 9.93 -17.87 23.94
CA LEU A 224 10.18 -17.53 25.34
C LEU A 224 9.72 -18.64 26.29
N GLU A 225 8.61 -19.31 25.97
CA GLU A 225 8.10 -20.48 26.72
C GLU A 225 9.08 -21.65 26.63
N LEU A 226 9.61 -21.95 25.44
CA LEU A 226 10.64 -22.97 25.24
C LEU A 226 11.93 -22.65 26.00
N ASP A 227 12.38 -21.40 25.96
CA ASP A 227 13.57 -20.96 26.69
C ASP A 227 13.37 -21.11 28.22
N ALA A 228 12.18 -20.76 28.73
CA ALA A 228 11.81 -20.94 30.13
C ALA A 228 11.73 -22.44 30.53
N ALA A 229 11.15 -23.29 29.68
CA ALA A 229 11.09 -24.74 29.90
C ALA A 229 12.50 -25.36 29.93
N LYS A 230 13.38 -24.96 28.99
CA LYS A 230 14.79 -25.38 28.96
C LYS A 230 15.55 -24.97 30.22
N GLN A 231 15.32 -23.76 30.71
CA GLN A 231 15.91 -23.28 31.97
C GLN A 231 15.39 -24.08 33.18
N THR A 232 14.11 -24.45 33.17
CA THR A 232 13.49 -25.28 34.22
C THR A 232 14.10 -26.68 34.23
N LEU A 233 14.23 -27.32 33.06
CA LEU A 233 14.89 -28.63 32.91
C LEU A 233 16.34 -28.60 33.42
N LYS A 234 17.10 -27.54 33.13
CA LYS A 234 18.49 -27.40 33.60
C LYS A 234 18.62 -27.39 35.12
N ASN A 235 17.62 -26.85 35.81
CA ASN A 235 17.61 -26.71 37.27
C ASN A 235 16.77 -27.79 37.98
N ALA A 236 16.20 -28.74 37.22
CA ALA A 236 15.33 -29.77 37.76
C ALA A 236 16.11 -30.81 38.58
N ASN A 237 15.54 -31.20 39.71
CA ASN A 237 16.03 -32.30 40.53
C ASN A 237 15.60 -33.66 39.95
N PRO A 238 16.27 -34.78 40.30
CA PRO A 238 16.03 -36.09 39.68
C PRO A 238 14.57 -36.58 39.74
N SER A 239 13.80 -36.16 40.76
CA SER A 239 12.39 -36.51 40.91
C SER A 239 11.45 -35.75 39.97
N ARG A 240 11.83 -34.57 39.48
CA ARG A 240 11.06 -33.75 38.53
C ARG A 240 11.68 -33.71 37.13
N GLN A 241 12.79 -34.41 36.94
CA GLN A 241 13.54 -34.39 35.69
C GLN A 241 12.72 -34.90 34.50
N GLU A 242 11.91 -35.94 34.71
CA GLU A 242 11.05 -36.48 33.64
C GLU A 242 9.92 -35.53 33.28
N GLN A 243 9.29 -34.90 34.27
CA GLN A 243 8.26 -33.88 34.03
C GLN A 243 8.82 -32.69 33.27
N ALA A 244 9.99 -32.19 33.67
CA ALA A 244 10.64 -31.06 33.00
C ALA A 244 11.09 -31.40 31.56
N ARG A 245 11.39 -32.68 31.26
CA ARG A 245 11.67 -33.12 29.88
C ARG A 245 10.42 -33.05 29.02
N LEU A 246 9.30 -33.56 29.53
CA LEU A 246 8.02 -33.52 28.82
C LEU A 246 7.53 -32.08 28.60
N GLU A 247 7.77 -31.17 29.55
CA GLU A 247 7.49 -29.73 29.36
C GLU A 247 8.32 -29.10 28.24
N VAL A 248 9.59 -29.48 28.09
CA VAL A 248 10.43 -29.02 26.97
C VAL A 248 9.94 -29.59 25.65
N GLU A 249 9.63 -30.90 25.58
CA GLU A 249 9.10 -31.55 24.36
C GLU A 249 7.80 -30.88 23.90
N ASN A 250 6.85 -30.67 24.81
CA ASN A 250 5.60 -29.98 24.51
C ASN A 250 5.82 -28.55 24.00
N ALA A 251 6.78 -27.81 24.57
CA ALA A 251 7.11 -26.46 24.13
C ALA A 251 7.84 -26.43 22.77
N GLU A 252 8.62 -27.46 22.43
CA GLU A 252 9.24 -27.61 21.11
C GLU A 252 8.19 -27.89 20.03
N ASP A 253 7.25 -28.80 20.29
CA ASP A 253 6.15 -29.10 19.37
C ASP A 253 5.26 -27.88 19.13
N ASP A 254 4.89 -27.15 20.19
CA ASP A 254 4.09 -25.93 20.09
C ASP A 254 4.82 -24.82 19.32
N LEU A 255 6.14 -24.68 19.50
CA LEU A 255 6.95 -23.75 18.71
C LEU A 255 6.96 -24.12 17.22
N VAL A 256 7.12 -25.40 16.88
CA VAL A 256 7.08 -25.88 15.49
C VAL A 256 5.72 -25.58 14.87
N GLN A 257 4.63 -25.97 15.53
CA GLN A 257 3.27 -25.76 15.05
C GLN A 257 2.95 -24.27 14.84
N LYS A 258 3.22 -23.42 15.85
CA LYS A 258 2.98 -21.97 15.73
C LYS A 258 3.81 -21.35 14.61
N THR A 259 5.03 -21.83 14.39
CA THR A 259 5.91 -21.34 13.31
C THR A 259 5.37 -21.72 11.93
N GLU A 260 4.90 -22.94 11.74
CA GLU A 260 4.28 -23.39 10.48
C GLU A 260 3.01 -22.60 10.15
N VAL A 261 2.15 -22.39 11.15
CA VAL A 261 0.94 -21.57 11.02
C VAL A 261 1.30 -20.13 10.65
N ALA A 262 2.28 -19.53 11.34
CA ALA A 262 2.72 -18.18 11.04
C ALA A 262 3.30 -18.04 9.62
N ILE A 263 4.12 -19.00 9.17
CA ILE A 263 4.66 -19.01 7.80
C ILE A 263 3.52 -19.06 6.78
N THR A 264 2.54 -19.94 7.00
CA THR A 264 1.39 -20.09 6.10
C THR A 264 0.61 -18.79 5.99
N LEU A 265 0.23 -18.19 7.12
CA LEU A 265 -0.53 -16.94 7.15
C LEU A 265 0.25 -15.76 6.53
N MET A 266 1.55 -15.65 6.80
CA MET A 266 2.38 -14.60 6.22
C MET A 266 2.49 -14.73 4.69
N LYS A 267 2.62 -15.96 4.16
CA LYS A 267 2.62 -16.20 2.71
C LYS A 267 1.28 -15.85 2.09
N THR A 268 0.17 -16.31 2.68
CA THR A 268 -1.19 -15.99 2.21
C THR A 268 -1.42 -14.48 2.13
N VAL A 269 -0.95 -13.72 3.12
CA VAL A 269 -1.06 -12.26 3.13
C VAL A 269 -0.24 -11.61 2.01
N LEU A 270 0.96 -12.10 1.73
CA LEU A 270 1.83 -11.57 0.68
C LEU A 270 1.37 -11.94 -0.74
N GLU A 271 0.64 -13.05 -0.88
CA GLU A 271 0.10 -13.53 -2.15
C GLU A 271 -1.32 -13.01 -2.43
N ASN A 272 -1.92 -12.26 -1.51
CA ASN A 272 -3.26 -11.68 -1.71
C ASN A 272 -3.23 -10.63 -2.84
N PRO A 273 -4.00 -10.82 -3.94
CA PRO A 273 -4.05 -9.84 -5.03
C PRO A 273 -4.91 -8.62 -4.72
N GLU A 274 -5.70 -8.65 -3.64
CA GLU A 274 -6.69 -7.63 -3.30
C GLU A 274 -6.11 -6.22 -3.14
N PRO A 275 -4.96 -5.97 -2.47
CA PRO A 275 -4.40 -4.63 -2.39
C PRO A 275 -4.10 -4.03 -3.77
N LEU A 276 -3.60 -4.84 -4.72
CA LEU A 276 -3.32 -4.35 -6.06
C LEU A 276 -4.60 -3.98 -6.82
N LYS A 277 -5.66 -4.78 -6.65
CA LYS A 277 -6.99 -4.46 -7.20
C LYS A 277 -7.54 -3.17 -6.60
N ASN A 278 -7.47 -3.00 -5.27
CA ASN A 278 -7.95 -1.81 -4.59
C ASN A 278 -7.20 -0.56 -5.08
N LEU A 279 -5.87 -0.65 -5.24
CA LEU A 279 -5.06 0.44 -5.78
C LEU A 279 -5.48 0.82 -7.21
N ASN A 280 -5.83 -0.17 -8.03
CA ASN A 280 -6.36 0.09 -9.37
C ASN A 280 -7.71 0.84 -9.33
N GLU A 281 -8.61 0.47 -8.43
CA GLU A 281 -9.90 1.17 -8.25
C GLU A 281 -9.71 2.62 -7.78
N LEU A 282 -8.74 2.88 -6.90
CA LEU A 282 -8.38 4.25 -6.50
C LEU A 282 -7.92 5.08 -7.70
N ALA A 283 -6.97 4.55 -8.49
CA ALA A 283 -6.46 5.24 -9.67
C ALA A 283 -7.57 5.47 -10.72
N LYS A 284 -8.45 4.50 -10.91
CA LYS A 284 -9.59 4.59 -11.82
C LYS A 284 -10.59 5.68 -11.40
N ALA A 285 -10.96 5.72 -10.13
CA ALA A 285 -11.87 6.75 -9.60
C ALA A 285 -11.29 8.17 -9.80
N GLN A 286 -9.99 8.34 -9.53
CA GLN A 286 -9.29 9.61 -9.74
C GLN A 286 -9.23 9.99 -11.22
N LEU A 287 -8.88 9.04 -12.09
CA LEU A 287 -8.83 9.25 -13.54
C LEU A 287 -10.19 9.72 -14.10
N MET A 288 -11.27 9.06 -13.68
CA MET A 288 -12.63 9.42 -14.11
C MET A 288 -13.01 10.85 -13.69
N PHE A 289 -12.67 11.23 -12.46
CA PHE A 289 -12.89 12.61 -12.00
C PHE A 289 -12.10 13.63 -12.82
N PHE A 290 -10.78 13.41 -13.01
CA PHE A 290 -9.95 14.34 -13.75
C PHE A 290 -10.38 14.46 -15.22
N ALA A 291 -10.82 13.36 -15.84
CA ALA A 291 -11.36 13.38 -17.20
C ALA A 291 -12.65 14.21 -17.28
N ALA A 292 -13.60 13.98 -16.38
CA ALA A 292 -14.85 14.75 -16.33
C ALA A 292 -14.61 16.24 -16.06
N ALA A 293 -13.65 16.56 -15.19
CA ALA A 293 -13.28 17.94 -14.89
C ALA A 293 -12.61 18.63 -16.07
N ALA A 294 -11.70 17.93 -16.76
CA ALA A 294 -11.04 18.46 -17.96
C ALA A 294 -12.06 18.73 -19.09
N GLU A 295 -13.00 17.81 -19.32
CA GLU A 295 -14.07 17.99 -20.30
C GLU A 295 -14.96 19.20 -19.96
N ALA A 296 -15.41 19.31 -18.71
CA ALA A 296 -16.25 20.41 -18.26
C ALA A 296 -15.55 21.78 -18.37
N LEU A 297 -14.29 21.86 -17.94
CA LEU A 297 -13.51 23.10 -18.00
C LEU A 297 -13.13 23.49 -19.43
N SER A 298 -12.84 22.52 -20.31
CA SER A 298 -12.55 22.77 -21.71
C SER A 298 -13.73 23.46 -22.41
N GLY A 299 -14.95 22.93 -22.20
CA GLY A 299 -16.16 23.54 -22.77
C GLY A 299 -16.42 24.96 -22.24
N VAL A 300 -16.29 25.16 -20.93
CA VAL A 300 -16.50 26.48 -20.32
C VAL A 300 -15.43 27.50 -20.72
N GLN A 301 -14.17 27.07 -20.82
CA GLN A 301 -13.07 27.96 -21.16
C GLN A 301 -13.21 28.52 -22.57
N GLY A 302 -13.63 27.70 -23.55
CA GLY A 302 -13.87 28.17 -24.91
C GLY A 302 -14.95 29.25 -24.99
N GLU A 303 -16.08 29.05 -24.32
CA GLU A 303 -17.18 30.02 -24.27
C GLU A 303 -16.76 31.34 -23.56
N ILE A 304 -15.99 31.24 -22.47
CA ILE A 304 -15.46 32.42 -21.77
C ILE A 304 -14.42 33.16 -22.62
N GLU A 305 -13.61 32.45 -23.40
CA GLU A 305 -12.63 33.05 -24.31
C GLU A 305 -13.34 33.88 -25.40
N GLU A 306 -14.41 33.36 -26.00
CA GLU A 306 -15.23 34.11 -26.96
C GLU A 306 -15.81 35.38 -26.33
N LEU A 307 -16.36 35.29 -25.11
CA LEU A 307 -16.85 36.45 -24.36
C LEU A 307 -15.73 37.45 -24.06
N SER A 308 -14.54 36.97 -23.73
CA SER A 308 -13.37 37.82 -23.44
C SER A 308 -12.92 38.58 -24.70
N VAL A 309 -12.79 37.90 -25.83
CA VAL A 309 -12.42 38.52 -27.12
C VAL A 309 -13.47 39.54 -27.54
N ALA A 310 -14.76 39.22 -27.39
CA ALA A 310 -15.84 40.16 -27.65
C ALA A 310 -15.79 41.38 -26.72
N ALA A 311 -15.45 41.21 -25.44
CA ALA A 311 -15.29 42.32 -24.50
C ALA A 311 -14.10 43.23 -24.87
N GLU A 312 -12.96 42.65 -25.24
CA GLU A 312 -11.79 43.42 -25.68
C GLU A 312 -12.05 44.19 -26.96
N GLY A 313 -12.79 43.61 -27.90
CA GLY A 313 -13.14 44.23 -29.17
C GLY A 313 -14.06 45.45 -29.03
N GLU A 314 -14.96 45.46 -28.04
CA GLU A 314 -15.82 46.63 -27.75
C GLU A 314 -15.11 47.73 -26.95
N TYR A 315 -14.09 47.37 -26.17
CA TYR A 315 -13.33 48.33 -25.39
C TYR A 315 -12.32 49.12 -26.22
N ARG A 316 -11.78 48.52 -27.29
CA ARG A 316 -10.77 49.10 -28.17
C ARG A 316 -11.38 49.94 -29.29
#